data_AF-A0A5C6RYT7-F1
#
_entry.id   AF-A0A5C6RYT7-F1
#
_cell.length_a   1.000
_cell.length_b   1.000
_cell.length_c   1.000
_cell.angle_alpha   90.00
_cell.angle_beta   90.00
_cell.angle_gamma   90.00
#
_symmetry.space_group_name_H-M   'P 1'
#
loop_
_entity.id
_entity.type
_entity.pdbx_description
1 polymer ?
#
loop_
_entity_poly.entity_id
_entity_poly.type
_entity_poly.pdbx_seq_one_letter_code
_entity_poly.pdbx_strand_id
1 'polypeptide(L)'
;MLFKFLLITSFFVQSLTLIGQKNAIKSFKKISCPEKWWVITHPFVAKKALKVSQIARLKTDSIKTNNILKGVGNGDQLDAFRHTYWMASLTQIIGQRKAKRLGIAHEKGNKRDFKNGNKEEGSLPDKISSEMDLFNNEVGLKIGKESPKNLEQLIVKEIKKGSCKIIKKDENGNFLDCDANVISTESLIGKWDNKKCLVSSNE
;
A
#
# COMPACT_ATOMS: atom_id res chain seq x y z
N MET A 1 -17.80 -55.60 27.25
CA MET A 1 -17.21 -54.31 27.68
C MET A 1 -15.94 -54.10 26.87
N LEU A 2 -15.87 -53.08 26.00
CA LEU A 2 -14.65 -52.46 25.39
C LEU A 2 -14.94 -51.73 24.06
N PHE A 3 -16.13 -51.16 23.89
CA PHE A 3 -16.47 -50.30 22.74
C PHE A 3 -16.91 -48.91 23.24
N LYS A 4 -16.07 -48.24 24.02
CA LYS A 4 -16.32 -46.86 24.50
C LYS A 4 -15.02 -46.09 24.74
N PHE A 5 -14.09 -46.01 23.77
CA PHE A 5 -12.94 -45.09 23.94
C PHE A 5 -12.33 -44.53 22.65
N LEU A 6 -13.05 -44.49 21.52
CA LEU A 6 -12.49 -44.06 20.23
C LEU A 6 -13.26 -42.92 19.55
N LEU A 7 -13.89 -42.03 20.33
CA LEU A 7 -14.67 -40.90 19.81
C LEU A 7 -14.40 -39.54 20.49
N ILE A 8 -13.23 -39.36 21.13
CA ILE A 8 -12.89 -38.09 21.82
C ILE A 8 -11.60 -37.44 21.28
N THR A 9 -10.98 -37.93 20.19
CA THR A 9 -9.76 -37.32 19.64
C THR A 9 -9.95 -36.51 18.35
N SER A 10 -11.17 -36.41 17.82
CA SER A 10 -11.43 -35.65 16.56
C SER A 10 -11.95 -34.21 16.78
N PHE A 11 -12.32 -33.80 18.00
CA PHE A 11 -12.95 -32.49 18.22
C PHE A 11 -12.00 -31.36 18.62
N PHE A 12 -10.71 -31.64 18.89
CA PHE A 12 -9.78 -30.61 19.39
C PHE A 12 -8.98 -29.87 18.30
N VAL A 13 -9.07 -30.29 17.03
CA VAL A 13 -8.32 -29.66 15.92
C VAL A 13 -9.14 -28.60 15.15
N GLN A 14 -10.46 -28.47 15.43
CA GLN A 14 -11.32 -27.49 14.74
C GLN A 14 -11.34 -26.09 15.38
N SER A 15 -10.84 -25.92 16.61
CA SER A 15 -10.88 -24.61 17.30
C SER A 15 -9.85 -23.62 16.75
N LEU A 16 -8.70 -24.08 16.28
CA LEU A 16 -7.62 -23.23 15.76
C LEU A 16 -7.89 -22.71 14.33
N THR A 17 -8.68 -23.43 13.52
CA THR A 17 -9.05 -22.98 12.18
C THR A 17 -10.08 -21.85 12.22
N LEU A 18 -10.98 -21.84 13.21
CA LEU A 18 -12.03 -20.83 13.36
C LEU A 18 -11.49 -19.43 13.69
N ILE A 19 -10.41 -19.32 14.49
CA ILE A 19 -9.81 -18.02 14.85
C ILE A 19 -9.12 -17.39 13.63
N GLY A 20 -8.36 -18.19 12.86
CA GLY A 20 -7.71 -17.73 11.62
C GLY A 20 -8.70 -17.32 10.53
N GLN A 21 -9.82 -18.05 10.40
CA GLN A 21 -10.90 -17.73 9.47
C GLN A 21 -11.62 -16.42 9.83
N LYS A 22 -11.90 -16.16 11.12
CA LYS A 22 -12.55 -14.90 11.57
C LYS A 22 -11.72 -13.67 11.21
N ASN A 23 -10.39 -13.74 11.37
CA ASN A 23 -9.49 -12.63 11.01
C ASN A 23 -9.40 -12.41 9.49
N ALA A 24 -9.36 -13.49 8.70
CA ALA A 24 -9.36 -13.40 7.24
C ALA A 24 -10.65 -12.79 6.69
N ILE A 25 -11.81 -13.19 7.22
CA ILE A 25 -13.12 -12.63 6.85
C ILE A 25 -13.19 -11.14 7.20
N LYS A 26 -12.72 -10.74 8.38
CA LYS A 26 -12.67 -9.33 8.79
C LYS A 26 -11.77 -8.52 7.85
N SER A 27 -10.59 -9.03 7.49
CA SER A 27 -9.69 -8.37 6.55
C SER A 27 -10.29 -8.26 5.15
N PHE A 28 -10.96 -9.31 4.67
CA PHE A 28 -11.60 -9.32 3.36
C PHE A 28 -12.81 -8.38 3.29
N LYS A 29 -13.57 -8.23 4.37
CA LYS A 29 -14.68 -7.26 4.42
C LYS A 29 -14.21 -5.81 4.28
N LYS A 30 -13.03 -5.50 4.84
CA LYS A 30 -12.44 -4.16 4.85
C LYS A 30 -11.92 -3.67 3.51
N ILE A 31 -11.45 -4.56 2.64
CA ILE A 31 -10.91 -4.15 1.34
C ILE A 31 -12.02 -3.68 0.38
N SER A 32 -11.65 -2.82 -0.55
CA SER A 32 -12.56 -2.21 -1.52
C SER A 32 -13.11 -3.26 -2.51
N CYS A 33 -14.24 -2.98 -3.17
CA CYS A 33 -14.79 -3.92 -4.16
C CYS A 33 -13.82 -4.27 -5.31
N PRO A 34 -13.04 -3.33 -5.88
CA PRO A 34 -12.01 -3.67 -6.86
C PRO A 34 -10.99 -4.70 -6.35
N GLU A 35 -10.50 -4.52 -5.12
CA GLU A 35 -9.56 -5.45 -4.49
C GLU A 35 -10.22 -6.81 -4.19
N LYS A 36 -11.50 -6.82 -3.76
CA LYS A 36 -12.28 -8.06 -3.58
C LYS A 36 -12.34 -8.87 -4.87
N TRP A 37 -12.66 -8.23 -5.99
CA TRP A 37 -12.66 -8.88 -7.30
C TRP A 37 -11.27 -9.39 -7.68
N TRP A 38 -10.21 -8.65 -7.38
CA TRP A 38 -8.84 -9.12 -7.61
C TRP A 38 -8.54 -10.39 -6.79
N VAL A 39 -8.91 -10.41 -5.50
CA VAL A 39 -8.71 -11.58 -4.62
C VAL A 39 -9.48 -12.80 -5.12
N ILE A 40 -10.76 -12.62 -5.50
CA ILE A 40 -11.61 -13.70 -6.02
C ILE A 40 -11.03 -14.28 -7.32
N THR A 41 -10.46 -13.44 -8.19
CA THR A 41 -9.85 -13.87 -9.45
C THR A 41 -8.43 -14.40 -9.29
N HIS A 42 -7.81 -14.25 -8.12
CA HIS A 42 -6.42 -14.65 -7.85
C HIS A 42 -6.24 -15.38 -6.50
N PRO A 43 -7.06 -16.40 -6.17
CA PRO A 43 -7.12 -16.96 -4.81
C PRO A 43 -5.79 -17.58 -4.35
N PHE A 44 -5.04 -18.22 -5.25
CA PHE A 44 -3.77 -18.88 -4.93
C PHE A 44 -2.63 -17.91 -4.59
N VAL A 45 -2.71 -16.67 -5.05
CA VAL A 45 -1.66 -15.65 -4.80
C VAL A 45 -2.12 -14.57 -3.82
N ALA A 46 -3.41 -14.47 -3.51
CA ALA A 46 -3.95 -13.46 -2.61
C ALA A 46 -3.30 -13.48 -1.22
N LYS A 47 -3.09 -14.67 -0.65
CA LYS A 47 -2.40 -14.80 0.65
C LYS A 47 -0.94 -14.32 0.60
N LYS A 48 -0.24 -14.59 -0.52
CA LYS A 48 1.14 -14.12 -0.73
C LYS A 48 1.16 -12.59 -0.84
N ALA A 49 0.24 -12.02 -1.61
CA ALA A 49 0.11 -10.57 -1.78
C ALA A 49 -0.18 -9.88 -0.43
N LEU A 50 -1.08 -10.42 0.38
CA LEU A 50 -1.36 -9.90 1.72
C LEU A 50 -0.12 -9.89 2.62
N LYS A 51 0.66 -10.99 2.62
CA LYS A 51 1.92 -11.06 3.37
C LYS A 51 2.91 -9.99 2.89
N VAL A 52 3.02 -9.78 1.58
CA VAL A 52 3.87 -8.72 1.01
C VAL A 52 3.40 -7.33 1.45
N SER A 53 2.10 -7.04 1.42
CA SER A 53 1.54 -5.77 1.90
C SER A 53 1.88 -5.50 3.37
N GLN A 54 1.83 -6.52 4.23
CA GLN A 54 2.23 -6.41 5.64
C GLN A 54 3.72 -6.13 5.79
N ILE A 55 4.57 -6.86 5.04
CA ILE A 55 6.02 -6.64 5.04
C ILE A 55 6.37 -5.23 4.55
N ALA A 56 5.70 -4.73 3.51
CA ALA A 56 5.94 -3.38 3.00
C ALA A 56 5.68 -2.30 4.06
N ARG A 57 4.61 -2.43 4.87
CA ARG A 57 4.36 -1.55 6.01
C ARG A 57 5.47 -1.64 7.06
N LEU A 58 5.82 -2.84 7.50
CA LEU A 58 6.90 -3.05 8.49
C LEU A 58 8.25 -2.47 8.03
N LYS A 59 8.57 -2.61 6.74
CA LYS A 59 9.78 -2.01 6.16
C LYS A 59 9.70 -0.49 6.14
N THR A 60 8.56 0.07 5.77
CA THR A 60 8.34 1.53 5.82
C THR A 60 8.50 2.08 7.24
N ASP A 61 7.92 1.40 8.23
CA ASP A 61 8.04 1.78 9.65
C ASP A 61 9.50 1.72 10.13
N SER A 62 10.26 0.72 9.66
CA SER A 62 11.69 0.61 9.94
C SER A 62 12.49 1.76 9.31
N ILE A 63 12.22 2.10 8.04
CA ILE A 63 12.85 3.25 7.36
C ILE A 63 12.53 4.57 8.08
N LYS A 64 11.28 4.73 8.53
CA LYS A 64 10.82 5.88 9.31
C LYS A 64 11.54 5.98 10.66
N THR A 65 11.57 4.88 11.42
CA THR A 65 12.20 4.84 12.76
C THR A 65 13.69 5.16 12.70
N ASN A 66 14.37 4.71 11.64
CA ASN A 66 15.79 4.98 11.42
C ASN A 66 16.07 6.33 10.72
N ASN A 67 15.05 7.15 10.46
CA ASN A 67 15.15 8.45 9.78
C ASN A 67 15.91 8.38 8.43
N ILE A 68 15.75 7.28 7.69
CA ILE A 68 16.49 7.07 6.43
C ILE A 68 15.92 7.92 5.28
N LEU A 69 14.61 8.15 5.30
CA LEU A 69 13.84 8.97 4.36
C LEU A 69 12.97 9.98 5.12
N LYS A 70 12.69 11.13 4.50
CA LYS A 70 11.91 12.22 5.10
C LYS A 70 10.40 11.94 5.04
N GLY A 71 9.67 12.51 6.01
CA GLY A 71 8.21 12.57 5.99
C GLY A 71 7.54 11.74 7.08
N VAL A 72 6.21 11.66 7.00
CA VAL A 72 5.35 10.98 7.97
C VAL A 72 4.58 9.79 7.37
N GLY A 73 4.62 9.64 6.04
CA GLY A 73 4.01 8.54 5.29
C GLY A 73 2.78 8.93 4.47
N ASN A 74 2.59 10.22 4.18
CA ASN A 74 1.47 10.73 3.37
C ASN A 74 1.97 11.74 2.34
N GLY A 75 2.09 11.32 1.08
CA GLY A 75 2.56 12.15 -0.02
C GLY A 75 4.04 12.49 0.03
N ASP A 76 4.86 11.75 0.78
CA ASP A 76 6.28 12.06 1.04
C ASP A 76 7.21 10.89 0.66
N GLN A 77 8.50 10.97 1.00
CA GLN A 77 9.47 9.93 0.62
C GLN A 77 9.16 8.57 1.25
N LEU A 78 8.59 8.54 2.46
CA LEU A 78 8.16 7.28 3.09
C LEU A 78 6.98 6.68 2.36
N ASP A 79 6.07 7.51 1.89
CA ASP A 79 4.95 7.09 1.06
C ASP A 79 5.44 6.49 -0.28
N ALA A 80 6.30 7.23 -0.97
CA ALA A 80 6.95 6.77 -2.20
C ALA A 80 7.70 5.45 -2.00
N PHE A 81 8.41 5.29 -0.88
CA PHE A 81 9.07 4.03 -0.51
C PHE A 81 8.08 2.89 -0.34
N ARG A 82 6.99 3.11 0.40
CA ARG A 82 5.98 2.09 0.66
C ARG A 82 5.40 1.53 -0.64
N HIS A 83 4.97 2.41 -1.54
CA HIS A 83 4.36 2.01 -2.82
C HIS A 83 5.37 1.34 -3.76
N THR A 84 6.58 1.91 -3.88
CA THR A 84 7.64 1.33 -4.70
C THR A 84 8.08 -0.05 -4.20
N TYR A 85 8.30 -0.19 -2.89
CA TYR A 85 8.70 -1.45 -2.25
C TYR A 85 7.60 -2.50 -2.33
N TRP A 86 6.35 -2.10 -2.10
CA TRP A 86 5.19 -2.97 -2.22
C TRP A 86 5.09 -3.56 -3.64
N MET A 87 5.15 -2.73 -4.67
CA MET A 87 4.99 -3.18 -6.05
C MET A 87 6.19 -3.97 -6.56
N ALA A 88 7.41 -3.62 -6.14
CA ALA A 88 8.59 -4.41 -6.48
C ALA A 88 8.54 -5.80 -5.83
N SER A 89 8.20 -5.87 -4.54
CA SER A 89 8.05 -7.14 -3.81
C SER A 89 6.92 -8.00 -4.39
N LEU A 90 5.77 -7.40 -4.72
CA LEU A 90 4.68 -8.11 -5.38
C LEU A 90 5.14 -8.65 -6.74
N THR A 91 5.89 -7.87 -7.51
CA THR A 91 6.41 -8.30 -8.81
C THR A 91 7.30 -9.53 -8.67
N GLN A 92 8.20 -9.55 -7.69
CA GLN A 92 9.08 -10.70 -7.42
C GLN A 92 8.30 -11.95 -6.98
N ILE A 93 7.22 -11.79 -6.21
CA ILE A 93 6.51 -12.93 -5.58
C ILE A 93 5.35 -13.47 -6.42
N ILE A 94 4.60 -12.60 -7.10
CA ILE A 94 3.37 -12.98 -7.83
C ILE A 94 3.44 -12.65 -9.32
N GLY A 95 4.54 -12.05 -9.79
CA GLY A 95 4.75 -11.65 -11.17
C GLY A 95 4.14 -10.28 -11.51
N GLN A 96 4.80 -9.58 -12.42
CA GLN A 96 4.51 -8.19 -12.78
C GLN A 96 3.04 -7.94 -13.17
N ARG A 97 2.45 -8.82 -14.00
CA ARG A 97 1.07 -8.64 -14.48
C ARG A 97 0.05 -8.64 -13.35
N LYS A 98 0.19 -9.56 -12.39
CA LYS A 98 -0.74 -9.68 -11.25
C LYS A 98 -0.53 -8.54 -10.27
N ALA A 99 0.73 -8.18 -10.00
CA ALA A 99 1.10 -7.02 -9.19
C ALA A 99 0.48 -5.73 -9.75
N LYS A 100 0.69 -5.45 -11.04
CA LYS A 100 0.14 -4.27 -11.72
C LYS A 100 -1.38 -4.19 -11.60
N ARG A 101 -2.09 -5.30 -11.82
CA ARG A 101 -3.55 -5.35 -11.66
C ARG A 101 -3.99 -5.12 -10.21
N LEU A 102 -3.21 -5.54 -9.22
CA LEU A 102 -3.50 -5.29 -7.81
C LEU A 102 -3.31 -3.81 -7.46
N GLY A 103 -2.19 -3.19 -7.87
CA GLY A 103 -1.96 -1.75 -7.69
C GLY A 103 -3.08 -0.91 -8.31
N ILE A 104 -3.49 -1.19 -9.56
CA ILE A 104 -4.62 -0.49 -10.20
C ILE A 104 -5.94 -0.73 -9.45
N ALA A 105 -6.16 -1.93 -8.91
CA ALA A 105 -7.36 -2.22 -8.12
C ALA A 105 -7.38 -1.42 -6.82
N HIS A 106 -6.23 -1.28 -6.15
CA HIS A 106 -6.07 -0.49 -4.93
C HIS A 106 -6.44 0.99 -5.17
N GLU A 107 -5.89 1.63 -6.20
CA GLU A 107 -6.21 3.04 -6.50
C GLU A 107 -7.67 3.25 -6.92
N LYS A 108 -8.26 2.27 -7.60
CA LYS A 108 -9.72 2.29 -7.87
C LYS A 108 -10.55 2.15 -6.60
N GLY A 109 -10.02 1.44 -5.60
CA GLY A 109 -10.56 1.36 -4.25
C GLY A 109 -10.55 2.73 -3.58
N ASN A 110 -9.40 3.41 -3.60
CA ASN A 110 -9.20 4.73 -3.01
C ASN A 110 -10.18 5.77 -3.57
N LYS A 111 -10.43 5.77 -4.88
CA LYS A 111 -11.47 6.60 -5.50
C LYS A 111 -12.89 6.30 -5.00
N ARG A 112 -13.20 5.05 -4.65
CA ARG A 112 -14.50 4.67 -4.07
C ARG A 112 -14.57 5.06 -2.59
N ASP A 113 -13.48 4.89 -1.86
CA ASP A 113 -13.40 5.29 -0.47
C ASP A 113 -13.57 6.80 -0.31
N PHE A 114 -12.96 7.61 -1.19
CA PHE A 114 -13.25 9.04 -1.29
C PHE A 114 -14.76 9.32 -1.43
N LYS A 115 -15.43 8.67 -2.40
CA LYS A 115 -16.86 8.88 -2.65
C LYS A 115 -17.74 8.50 -1.47
N ASN A 116 -17.30 7.54 -0.67
CA ASN A 116 -18.01 7.06 0.50
C ASN A 116 -17.62 7.80 1.79
N GLY A 117 -16.66 8.73 1.73
CA GLY A 117 -16.11 9.40 2.91
C GLY A 117 -15.22 8.50 3.79
N ASN A 118 -14.80 7.34 3.28
CA ASN A 118 -13.92 6.42 3.97
C ASN A 118 -12.47 6.91 3.89
N LYS A 119 -11.75 6.86 5.00
CA LYS A 119 -10.34 7.23 5.08
C LYS A 119 -9.44 6.04 4.78
N GLU A 120 -8.34 6.32 4.09
CA GLU A 120 -7.20 5.42 3.87
C GLU A 120 -6.02 5.94 4.70
N GLU A 121 -5.43 5.05 5.52
CA GLU A 121 -4.27 5.38 6.37
C GLU A 121 -4.42 6.71 7.15
N GLY A 122 -5.66 7.03 7.55
CA GLY A 122 -6.01 8.23 8.35
C GLY A 122 -6.39 9.48 7.55
N SER A 123 -6.28 9.47 6.22
CA SER A 123 -6.63 10.60 5.34
C SER A 123 -7.66 10.22 4.28
N LEU A 124 -8.41 11.21 3.77
CA LEU A 124 -9.31 10.97 2.65
C LEU A 124 -8.47 10.92 1.36
N PRO A 125 -8.59 9.88 0.53
CA PRO A 125 -7.83 9.81 -0.71
C PRO A 125 -8.18 10.95 -1.66
N ASP A 126 -7.22 11.36 -2.49
CA ASP A 126 -7.45 12.36 -3.53
C ASP A 126 -6.72 11.99 -4.82
N LYS A 127 -7.04 12.70 -5.90
CA LYS A 127 -6.54 12.42 -7.24
C LYS A 127 -5.02 12.50 -7.33
N ILE A 128 -4.42 13.53 -6.70
CA ILE A 128 -2.98 13.78 -6.80
C ILE A 128 -2.21 12.71 -6.03
N SER A 129 -2.68 12.33 -4.84
CA SER A 129 -2.11 11.19 -4.10
C SER A 129 -2.21 9.88 -4.92
N SER A 130 -3.35 9.58 -5.52
CA SER A 130 -3.48 8.39 -6.39
C SER A 130 -2.58 8.44 -7.63
N GLU A 131 -2.36 9.62 -8.23
CA GLU A 131 -1.44 9.78 -9.36
C GLU A 131 0.02 9.55 -8.94
N MET A 132 0.42 10.06 -7.76
CA MET A 132 1.71 9.76 -7.15
C MET A 132 1.90 8.26 -6.94
N ASP A 133 0.91 7.60 -6.34
CA ASP A 133 0.96 6.17 -6.02
C ASP A 133 1.03 5.33 -7.29
N LEU A 134 0.25 5.65 -8.32
CA LEU A 134 0.35 4.99 -9.63
C LEU A 134 1.74 5.13 -10.25
N PHE A 135 2.35 6.33 -10.18
CA PHE A 135 3.69 6.55 -10.69
C PHE A 135 4.72 5.68 -9.94
N ASN A 136 4.71 5.75 -8.61
CA ASN A 136 5.63 5.01 -7.75
C ASN A 136 5.42 3.49 -7.87
N ASN A 137 4.18 3.06 -8.08
CA ASN A 137 3.85 1.68 -8.37
C ASN A 137 4.52 1.20 -9.66
N GLU A 138 4.52 1.99 -10.74
CA GLU A 138 5.22 1.66 -11.99
C GLU A 138 6.74 1.62 -11.82
N VAL A 139 7.33 2.49 -11.00
CA VAL A 139 8.75 2.41 -10.62
C VAL A 139 9.03 1.07 -9.93
N GLY A 140 8.22 0.70 -8.94
CA GLY A 140 8.33 -0.58 -8.23
C GLY A 140 8.19 -1.79 -9.16
N LEU A 141 7.25 -1.75 -10.11
CA LEU A 141 7.07 -2.82 -11.11
C LEU A 141 8.31 -3.01 -12.00
N LYS A 142 9.04 -1.94 -12.33
CA LYS A 142 10.29 -2.00 -13.11
C LYS A 142 11.41 -2.62 -12.28
N ILE A 143 11.65 -2.09 -11.07
CA ILE A 143 12.68 -2.59 -10.15
C ILE A 143 12.44 -4.07 -9.81
N GLY A 144 11.21 -4.44 -9.49
CA GLY A 144 10.86 -5.80 -9.12
C GLY A 144 11.09 -6.82 -10.24
N LYS A 145 11.00 -6.40 -11.51
CA LYS A 145 11.24 -7.26 -12.67
C LYS A 145 12.70 -7.71 -12.76
N GLU A 146 13.63 -6.84 -12.38
CA GLU A 146 15.07 -7.14 -12.34
C GLU A 146 15.44 -8.09 -11.18
N SER A 147 14.50 -8.32 -10.25
CA SER A 147 14.66 -9.22 -9.10
C SER A 147 15.92 -8.96 -8.25
N PRO A 148 16.22 -7.70 -7.87
CA PRO A 148 17.40 -7.39 -7.08
C PRO A 148 17.33 -8.01 -5.68
N LYS A 149 18.45 -8.52 -5.19
CA LYS A 149 18.57 -9.06 -3.81
C LYS A 149 18.47 -7.96 -2.75
N ASN A 150 19.06 -6.79 -3.01
CA ASN A 150 19.12 -5.65 -2.08
C ASN A 150 18.00 -4.63 -2.34
N LEU A 151 16.76 -5.10 -2.41
CA LEU A 151 15.61 -4.31 -2.88
C LEU A 151 15.40 -3.01 -2.08
N GLU A 152 15.45 -3.09 -0.76
CA GLU A 152 15.24 -1.94 0.14
C GLU A 152 16.27 -0.82 -0.12
N GLN A 153 17.56 -1.17 -0.13
CA GLN A 153 18.65 -0.20 -0.34
C GLN A 153 18.60 0.43 -1.73
N LEU A 154 18.25 -0.36 -2.75
CA LEU A 154 18.09 0.14 -4.11
C LEU A 154 16.95 1.15 -4.19
N ILE A 155 15.79 0.87 -3.59
CA ILE A 155 14.65 1.79 -3.61
C ILE A 155 14.97 3.08 -2.85
N VAL A 156 15.61 2.99 -1.69
CA VAL A 156 16.08 4.18 -0.95
C VAL A 156 17.00 5.04 -1.82
N LYS A 157 17.93 4.41 -2.56
CA LYS A 157 18.82 5.11 -3.50
C LYS A 157 18.05 5.78 -4.62
N GLU A 158 17.08 5.11 -5.23
CA GLU A 158 16.26 5.66 -6.32
C GLU A 158 15.38 6.84 -5.85
N ILE A 159 14.83 6.75 -4.63
CA ILE A 159 14.07 7.87 -4.03
C ILE A 159 14.98 9.07 -3.80
N LYS A 160 16.17 8.87 -3.23
CA LYS A 160 17.14 9.96 -2.99
C LYS A 160 17.66 10.60 -4.28
N LYS A 161 17.61 9.90 -5.41
CA LYS A 161 17.95 10.44 -6.74
C LYS A 161 16.80 11.21 -7.41
N GLY A 162 15.58 11.13 -6.90
CA GLY A 162 14.41 11.76 -7.53
C GLY A 162 13.68 10.87 -8.55
N SER A 163 13.96 9.56 -8.58
CA SER A 163 13.33 8.63 -9.52
C SER A 163 11.84 8.36 -9.20
N CYS A 164 11.37 8.75 -8.02
CA CYS A 164 9.98 8.62 -7.59
C CYS A 164 9.27 9.99 -7.56
N LYS A 165 7.96 9.99 -7.35
CA LYS A 165 7.17 11.21 -7.11
C LYS A 165 6.75 11.32 -5.66
N ILE A 166 6.71 12.55 -5.19
CA ILE A 166 6.14 12.97 -3.90
C ILE A 166 5.22 14.17 -4.14
N ILE A 167 4.41 14.52 -3.14
CA ILE A 167 3.60 15.73 -3.15
C ILE A 167 4.41 16.86 -2.52
N LYS A 168 4.47 18.00 -3.22
CA LYS A 168 5.21 19.18 -2.80
C LYS A 168 4.69 19.71 -1.46
N LYS A 169 5.61 19.96 -0.53
CA LYS A 169 5.32 20.53 0.79
C LYS A 169 6.38 21.55 1.19
N ASP A 170 6.02 22.47 2.07
CA ASP A 170 6.98 23.32 2.76
C ASP A 170 7.70 22.57 3.90
N GLU A 171 8.63 23.26 4.57
CA GLU A 171 9.38 22.72 5.72
C GLU A 171 8.49 22.37 6.92
N ASN A 172 7.31 22.98 7.02
CA ASN A 172 6.33 22.72 8.07
C ASN A 172 5.40 21.55 7.72
N GLY A 173 5.50 21.00 6.50
CA GLY A 173 4.67 19.91 6.01
C GLY A 173 3.34 20.35 5.39
N ASN A 174 3.13 21.64 5.15
CA ASN A 174 1.94 22.15 4.45
C ASN A 174 2.04 21.83 2.96
N PHE A 175 0.93 21.41 2.35
CA PHE A 175 0.88 21.13 0.92
C PHE A 175 1.01 22.42 0.09
N LEU A 176 1.80 22.34 -0.98
CA LEU A 176 2.01 23.43 -1.92
C LEU A 176 1.40 23.13 -3.29
N ASP A 177 0.97 24.19 -3.98
CA ASP A 177 0.69 24.10 -5.41
C ASP A 177 1.98 24.15 -6.24
N CYS A 178 1.85 24.07 -7.57
CA CYS A 178 3.02 24.02 -8.45
C CYS A 178 3.81 25.33 -8.49
N ASP A 179 3.18 26.44 -8.10
CA ASP A 179 3.79 27.77 -7.99
C ASP A 179 4.38 28.04 -6.59
N ALA A 180 4.44 27.00 -5.75
CA ALA A 180 4.92 27.03 -4.37
C ALA A 180 4.07 27.86 -3.38
N ASN A 181 2.79 28.11 -3.70
CA ASN A 181 1.86 28.72 -2.75
C ASN A 181 1.29 27.67 -1.80
N VAL A 182 1.12 28.05 -0.53
CA VAL A 182 0.49 27.19 0.48
C VAL A 182 -0.99 26.96 0.16
N ILE A 183 -1.39 25.70 0.12
CA ILE A 183 -2.78 25.30 -0.08
C ILE A 183 -3.45 25.21 1.30
N SER A 184 -4.53 25.97 1.50
CA SER A 184 -5.27 25.91 2.77
C SER A 184 -5.92 24.53 2.97
N THR A 185 -5.92 24.05 4.21
CA THR A 185 -6.50 22.74 4.57
C THR A 185 -7.98 22.68 4.19
N GLU A 186 -8.72 23.77 4.36
CA GLU A 186 -10.15 23.88 4.04
C GLU A 186 -10.41 23.63 2.55
N SER A 187 -9.49 24.04 1.67
CA SER A 187 -9.61 23.82 0.23
C SER A 187 -9.37 22.36 -0.19
N LEU A 188 -8.76 21.54 0.68
CA LEU A 188 -8.49 20.13 0.44
C LEU A 188 -9.61 19.21 0.94
N ILE A 189 -10.36 19.63 1.97
CA ILE A 189 -11.36 18.79 2.63
C ILE A 189 -12.47 18.40 1.63
N GLY A 190 -12.64 17.09 1.43
CA GLY A 190 -13.70 16.55 0.58
C GLY A 190 -13.53 16.86 -0.91
N LYS A 191 -12.34 17.24 -1.37
CA LYS A 191 -12.04 17.52 -2.78
C LYS A 191 -11.21 16.40 -3.41
N TRP A 192 -11.79 15.74 -4.42
CA TRP A 192 -11.09 14.72 -5.19
C TRP A 192 -10.00 15.35 -6.06
N ASP A 193 -10.37 16.38 -6.81
CA ASP A 193 -9.44 17.18 -7.61
C ASP A 193 -9.03 18.40 -6.79
N ASN A 194 -7.72 18.63 -6.68
CA ASN A 194 -7.13 19.68 -5.86
C ASN A 194 -5.84 20.20 -6.51
N LYS A 195 -5.27 21.25 -5.91
CA LYS A 195 -4.10 21.94 -6.48
C LYS A 195 -2.75 21.38 -6.02
N LYS A 196 -2.71 20.27 -5.29
CA LYS A 196 -1.44 19.68 -4.84
C LYS A 196 -0.53 19.42 -6.03
N CYS A 197 0.76 19.70 -5.89
CA CYS A 197 1.71 19.48 -6.97
C CYS A 197 2.53 18.20 -6.77
N LEU A 198 2.76 17.45 -7.85
CA LEU A 198 3.71 16.33 -7.86
C LEU A 198 5.10 16.82 -8.25
N VAL A 199 6.08 16.46 -7.42
CA VAL A 199 7.49 16.78 -7.64
C VAL A 199 8.35 15.53 -7.55
N SER A 200 9.59 15.63 -8.01
CA SER A 200 10.54 14.53 -7.89
C SER A 200 10.91 14.30 -6.43
N SER A 201 11.16 13.05 -6.05
CA SER A 201 11.35 12.65 -4.65
C SER A 201 12.61 13.17 -3.96
N ASN A 202 13.46 13.91 -4.68
CA ASN A 202 14.66 14.57 -4.16
C ASN A 202 14.50 16.09 -3.98
N GLU A 203 13.33 16.63 -4.27
CA GLU A 203 12.89 17.96 -3.81
C GLU A 203 12.59 17.90 -2.30
#